data_AF-A0A8J7PPW5-F1
#
_entry.id   AF-A0A8J7PPW5-F1
#
_cell.length_a   1.000
_cell.length_b   1.000
_cell.length_c   1.000
_cell.angle_alpha   90.00
_cell.angle_beta   90.00
_cell.angle_gamma   90.00
#
_symmetry.space_group_name_H-M   'P 1'
#
loop_
_entity.id
_entity.type
_entity.pdbx_description
1 polymer ?
#
loop_
_entity_poly.entity_id
_entity_poly.type
_entity_poly.pdbx_seq_one_letter_code
_entity_poly.pdbx_strand_id
1 'polypeptide(L)'
;LTNEGITARAVGRLEWSVDVNLGFGRVSGKAVAQVEADLALDIEDGEVFLSGSASATGKLIAGGNTVFSGSIEAGVRSKGFRFKFPKGVGELTVDLFD
;
A
#
# COMPACT_ATOMS: atom_id res chain seq x y z
N LEU A 1 5.56 -12.57 32.77
CA LEU A 1 5.24 -11.23 32.22
C LEU A 1 4.86 -11.44 30.77
N THR A 2 3.57 -11.54 30.47
CA THR A 2 3.09 -11.54 29.08
C THR A 2 3.11 -10.08 28.64
N ASN A 3 4.13 -9.70 27.87
CA ASN A 3 4.20 -8.36 27.31
C ASN A 3 3.13 -8.28 26.21
N GLU A 4 2.12 -7.43 26.40
CA GLU A 4 1.21 -7.07 25.31
C GLU A 4 2.06 -6.38 24.25
N GLY A 5 2.28 -7.03 23.11
CA GLY A 5 3.17 -6.55 22.07
C GLY A 5 2.94 -5.08 21.68
N ILE A 6 3.94 -4.44 21.09
CA ILE A 6 3.79 -3.08 20.57
C ILE A 6 3.07 -3.17 19.23
N THR A 7 1.92 -2.52 19.10
CA THR A 7 1.23 -2.34 17.83
C THR A 7 1.27 -0.89 17.38
N ALA A 8 1.53 -0.66 16.10
CA ALA A 8 1.52 0.64 15.46
C ALA A 8 0.71 0.58 14.17
N ARG A 9 -0.14 1.59 13.95
CA ARG A 9 -0.97 1.71 12.74
C ARG A 9 -0.80 3.08 12.10
N ALA A 10 -0.58 3.09 10.79
CA ALA A 10 -0.53 4.29 9.97
C ALA A 10 -1.62 4.22 8.90
N VAL A 11 -2.41 5.29 8.79
CA VAL A 11 -3.45 5.42 7.75
C VAL A 11 -3.28 6.79 7.08
N GLY A 12 -3.23 6.79 5.76
CA GLY A 12 -3.11 7.99 4.95
C GLY A 12 -4.05 7.96 3.77
N ARG A 13 -4.61 9.12 3.41
CA ARG A 13 -5.39 9.31 2.20
C ARG A 13 -4.88 10.54 1.47
N LEU A 14 -4.58 10.35 0.19
CA LEU A 14 -4.12 11.40 -0.71
C LEU A 14 -5.10 11.50 -1.87
N GLU A 15 -5.45 12.72 -2.25
CA GLU A 15 -6.36 13.00 -3.35
C GLU A 15 -5.79 14.08 -4.24
N TRP A 16 -5.93 13.87 -5.56
CA TRP A 16 -5.50 14.84 -6.57
C TRP A 16 -6.56 15.01 -7.63
N SER A 17 -6.72 16.25 -8.09
CA SER A 17 -7.36 16.52 -9.37
C SER A 17 -6.36 16.19 -10.49
N VAL A 18 -6.79 15.34 -11.42
CA VAL A 18 -6.01 14.97 -12.59
C VAL A 18 -6.60 15.69 -13.78
N ASP A 19 -5.73 16.26 -14.61
CA ASP A 19 -6.14 16.86 -15.85
C ASP A 19 -5.14 16.50 -16.94
N VAL A 20 -5.64 15.83 -17.99
CA VAL A 20 -4.83 15.34 -19.10
C VAL A 20 -5.26 16.06 -20.37
N ASN A 21 -4.34 16.81 -20.97
CA ASN A 21 -4.52 17.35 -22.31
C ASN A 21 -4.04 16.34 -23.35
N LEU A 22 -4.96 15.81 -24.14
CA LEU A 22 -4.69 14.81 -25.18
C LEU A 22 -4.39 15.43 -26.55
N GLY A 23 -4.28 16.76 -26.64
CA GLY A 23 -4.06 17.50 -27.89
C GLY A 23 -5.33 17.69 -28.74
N PHE A 24 -6.27 16.73 -28.73
CA PHE A 24 -7.59 16.83 -29.36
C PHE A 24 -8.74 17.00 -28.35
N GLY A 25 -8.42 17.13 -27.06
CA GLY A 25 -9.40 17.27 -25.99
C GLY A 25 -8.74 17.24 -24.61
N ARG A 26 -9.50 17.61 -23.59
CA ARG A 26 -9.04 17.65 -22.19
C ARG A 26 -9.88 16.70 -21.35
N VAL A 27 -9.22 15.83 -20.59
CA VAL A 27 -9.86 14.86 -19.71
C VAL A 27 -9.49 15.21 -18.28
N SER A 28 -10.48 15.68 -17.52
CA SER A 28 -10.32 15.94 -16.10
C SER A 28 -10.87 14.78 -15.27
N GLY A 29 -10.27 14.56 -14.11
CA GLY A 29 -10.53 13.42 -13.27
C GLY A 29 -10.05 13.60 -11.85
N LYS A 30 -10.19 12.54 -11.05
CA LYS A 30 -9.72 12.48 -9.67
C LYS A 30 -8.92 11.19 -9.46
N ALA A 31 -7.71 11.34 -8.94
CA ALA A 31 -6.91 10.25 -8.42
C ALA A 31 -7.06 10.22 -6.89
N VAL A 32 -7.30 9.05 -6.33
CA VAL A 32 -7.29 8.82 -4.88
C VAL A 32 -6.34 7.69 -4.59
N ALA A 33 -5.46 7.89 -3.62
CA ALA A 33 -4.63 6.85 -3.03
C ALA A 33 -4.95 6.74 -1.53
N GLN A 34 -5.14 5.53 -1.04
CA GLN A 34 -5.28 5.24 0.38
C GLN A 34 -4.20 4.24 0.77
N VAL A 35 -3.47 4.55 1.83
CA VAL A 35 -2.41 3.71 2.38
C VAL A 35 -2.81 3.33 3.80
N GLU A 36 -2.72 2.04 4.10
CA GLU A 36 -2.88 1.51 5.44
C GLU A 36 -1.68 0.63 5.74
N ALA A 37 -1.05 0.82 6.89
CA ALA A 37 0.03 -0.01 7.36
C ALA A 37 -0.15 -0.35 8.84
N ASP A 38 0.14 -1.59 9.18
CA ASP A 38 0.12 -2.13 10.52
C ASP A 38 1.48 -2.78 10.80
N LEU A 39 1.98 -2.59 12.01
CA LEU A 39 3.19 -3.21 12.53
C LEU A 39 2.89 -3.73 13.93
N ALA A 40 3.33 -4.95 14.22
CA ALA A 40 3.20 -5.58 15.53
C ALA A 40 4.52 -6.25 15.91
N LEU A 41 4.91 -6.04 17.17
CA LEU A 41 6.06 -6.66 17.82
C LEU A 41 5.57 -7.45 19.03
N ASP A 42 5.63 -8.77 18.95
CA ASP A 42 5.23 -9.67 20.04
C ASP A 42 6.46 -10.31 20.68
N ILE A 43 6.40 -10.55 22.00
CA ILE A 43 7.46 -11.25 22.74
C ILE A 43 6.85 -12.51 23.35
N GLU A 44 7.27 -13.67 22.86
CA GLU A 44 6.81 -14.98 23.33
C GLU A 44 8.05 -15.80 23.71
N ASP A 45 8.09 -16.31 24.94
CA ASP A 45 9.19 -17.13 25.49
C ASP A 45 10.60 -16.50 25.35
N GLY A 46 10.68 -15.17 25.33
CA GLY A 46 11.94 -14.42 25.17
C GLY A 46 12.38 -14.24 23.72
N GLU A 47 11.65 -14.79 22.75
CA GLU A 47 11.81 -14.50 21.33
C GLU A 47 10.95 -13.31 20.90
N VAL A 48 11.47 -12.49 19.98
CA VAL A 48 10.77 -11.33 19.42
C VAL A 48 10.24 -11.68 18.04
N PHE A 49 8.93 -11.51 17.85
CA PHE A 49 8.23 -11.73 16.59
C PHE A 49 7.80 -10.40 15.98
N LEU A 50 8.22 -10.15 14.74
CA LEU A 50 7.78 -9.00 13.96
C LEU A 50 6.75 -9.45 12.93
N SER A 51 5.59 -8.81 12.94
CA SER A 51 4.64 -8.91 11.84
C SER A 51 4.19 -7.54 11.38
N GLY A 52 3.85 -7.43 10.11
CA GLY A 52 3.36 -6.17 9.58
C GLY A 52 2.72 -6.36 8.22
N SER A 53 1.87 -5.42 7.86
CA SER A 53 1.26 -5.35 6.54
C SER A 53 1.16 -3.91 6.10
N ALA A 54 1.31 -3.68 4.80
CA ALA A 54 1.02 -2.42 4.17
C ALA A 54 0.15 -2.66 2.94
N SER A 55 -0.87 -1.85 2.74
CA SER A 55 -1.68 -1.85 1.54
C SER A 55 -1.81 -0.44 1.01
N ALA A 56 -1.72 -0.31 -0.31
CA ALA A 56 -1.98 0.92 -1.02
C ALA A 56 -3.03 0.65 -2.09
N THR A 57 -4.16 1.34 -2.04
CA THR A 57 -5.21 1.26 -3.05
C THR A 57 -5.24 2.56 -3.85
N GLY A 58 -5.36 2.45 -5.17
CA GLY A 58 -5.39 3.58 -6.09
C GLY A 58 -6.59 3.49 -7.02
N LYS A 59 -7.29 4.61 -7.19
CA LYS A 59 -8.39 4.74 -8.16
C LYS A 59 -8.26 6.02 -8.97
N LEU A 60 -8.45 5.93 -10.28
CA LEU A 60 -8.57 7.06 -11.19
C LEU A 60 -9.96 7.08 -11.83
N ILE A 61 -10.65 8.21 -11.69
CA ILE A 61 -11.95 8.47 -12.31
C ILE A 61 -11.77 9.60 -13.32
N ALA A 62 -12.20 9.40 -14.57
CA ALA A 62 -12.12 10.37 -15.64
C ALA A 62 -13.45 10.42 -16.41
N GLY A 63 -14.01 11.61 -16.61
CA GLY A 63 -15.30 11.77 -17.32
C GLY A 63 -16.46 10.97 -16.71
N GLY A 64 -16.45 10.74 -15.39
CA GLY A 64 -17.43 9.92 -14.68
C GLY A 64 -17.17 8.41 -14.69
N ASN A 65 -16.17 7.93 -15.44
CA ASN A 65 -15.84 6.51 -15.54
C ASN A 65 -14.58 6.15 -14.74
N THR A 66 -14.56 4.95 -14.14
CA THR A 66 -13.33 4.43 -13.51
C THR A 66 -12.41 3.89 -14.59
N VAL A 67 -11.24 4.50 -14.76
CA VAL A 67 -10.26 4.12 -15.80
C VAL A 67 -9.12 3.26 -15.24
N PHE A 68 -8.87 3.37 -13.92
CA PHE A 68 -7.93 2.51 -13.22
C PHE A 68 -8.44 2.25 -11.80
N SER A 69 -8.27 1.01 -11.35
CA SER A 69 -8.48 0.59 -9.97
C SER A 69 -7.50 -0.54 -9.67
N GLY A 70 -6.66 -0.37 -8.65
CA GLY A 70 -5.69 -1.37 -8.27
C GLY A 70 -5.30 -1.27 -6.80
N SER A 71 -4.79 -2.37 -6.25
CA SER A 71 -4.26 -2.43 -4.89
C SER A 71 -2.93 -3.16 -4.86
N ILE A 72 -1.95 -2.58 -4.19
CA ILE A 72 -0.68 -3.21 -3.86
C ILE A 72 -0.74 -3.61 -2.39
N GLU A 73 -0.35 -4.85 -2.09
CA GLU A 73 -0.29 -5.38 -0.74
C GLU A 73 1.13 -5.90 -0.48
N ALA A 74 1.67 -5.56 0.69
CA ALA A 74 2.93 -6.06 1.21
C ALA A 74 2.71 -6.58 2.63
N GLY A 75 3.45 -7.62 3.01
CA GLY A 75 3.40 -8.17 4.36
C GLY A 75 4.72 -8.77 4.77
N VAL A 76 5.01 -8.69 6.07
CA VAL A 76 6.15 -9.32 6.71
C VAL A 76 5.65 -10.18 7.88
N ARG A 77 6.25 -11.35 8.02
CA ARG A 77 6.17 -12.20 9.22
C ARG A 77 7.59 -12.64 9.52
N SER A 78 7.93 -12.91 10.78
CA SER A 78 9.29 -13.09 11.34
C SER A 78 10.38 -13.82 10.51
N LYS A 79 10.05 -14.54 9.43
CA LYS A 79 11.00 -15.23 8.53
C LYS A 79 10.72 -15.03 7.03
N GLY A 80 9.94 -14.04 6.62
CA GLY A 80 9.66 -13.81 5.21
C GLY A 80 8.80 -12.59 4.90
N PHE A 81 8.94 -12.11 3.66
CA PHE A 81 8.13 -11.05 3.09
C PHE A 81 7.26 -11.58 1.96
N ARG A 82 6.10 -10.97 1.77
CA ARG A 82 5.18 -11.24 0.66
C ARG A 82 4.74 -9.94 0.04
N PHE A 83 4.79 -9.88 -1.28
CA PHE A 83 4.18 -8.81 -2.06
C PHE A 83 3.11 -9.38 -2.98
N LYS A 84 2.06 -8.62 -3.22
CA LYS A 84 0.99 -8.94 -4.16
C LYS A 84 0.61 -7.67 -4.91
N PHE A 85 0.74 -7.75 -6.23
CA PHE A 85 0.49 -6.64 -7.15
C PHE A 85 -0.72 -6.91 -8.05
N PRO A 86 -1.41 -5.88 -8.54
CA PRO A 86 -2.35 -6.00 -9.64
C PRO A 86 -1.67 -6.53 -10.90
N LYS A 87 -2.42 -7.21 -11.75
CA LYS A 87 -1.93 -7.59 -13.09
C LYS A 87 -1.54 -6.33 -13.88
N GLY A 88 -0.37 -6.35 -14.51
CA GLY A 88 0.13 -5.23 -15.33
C GLY A 88 0.90 -4.16 -14.54
N VAL A 89 1.16 -4.35 -13.25
CA VAL A 89 2.20 -3.56 -12.56
C VAL A 89 3.57 -3.93 -13.12
N GLY A 90 4.40 -2.91 -13.34
CA GLY A 90 5.74 -3.03 -13.93
C GLY A 90 6.77 -3.68 -13.00
N GLU A 91 7.97 -3.12 -12.96
CA GLU A 91 9.10 -3.71 -12.25
C GLU A 91 8.96 -3.64 -10.72
N LEU A 92 9.33 -4.73 -10.05
CA LEU A 92 9.50 -4.80 -8.60
C LEU A 92 10.99 -4.66 -8.29
N THR A 93 11.38 -3.56 -7.65
CA THR A 93 12.71 -3.39 -7.07
C THR A 93 12.64 -3.67 -5.57
N VAL A 94 13.46 -4.59 -5.07
CA VAL A 94 13.58 -4.89 -3.64
C VAL A 94 15.03 -4.60 -3.24
N ASP A 95 15.20 -3.61 -2.37
CA ASP A 95 16.49 -3.34 -1.72
C ASP A 95 16.46 -3.98 -0.32
N LEU A 96 17.26 -5.03 -0.14
CA LEU A 96 17.54 -5.61 1.17
C LEU A 96 18.78 -4.90 1.71
N PHE A 97 18.61 -4.02 2.69
CA PHE A 97 19.73 -3.42 3.41
C PHE A 97 20.16 -4.33 4.57
N ASP A 98 21.47 -4.45 4.76
CA ASP A 98 22.12 -5.07 5.93
C ASP A 98 22.16 -4.12 7.13
#